data_AF-A0A2P4X0A1-F1
#
_entry.id   AF-A0A2P4X0A1-F1
#
_cell.length_a   1.000
_cell.length_b   1.000
_cell.length_c   1.000
_cell.angle_alpha   90.00
_cell.angle_beta   90.00
_cell.angle_gamma   90.00
#
_symmetry.space_group_name_H-M   'P 1'
#
loop_
_entity.id
_entity.type
_entity.pdbx_description
1 polymer ?
#
loop_
_entity_poly.entity_id
_entity_poly.type
_entity_poly.pdbx_seq_one_letter_code
_entity_poly.pdbx_strand_id
1 'polypeptide(L)'
;MCYALPPKERISRFNYIVLPVHLNGIHWGIIIVSLIYHGNAIITPYYYEPLLYRATVENVYEENMEQKSNVNDSIPCRRAKEWIDSPRQPDGTSCGVLCITQAYDILNDFFRLARTSVTAGDIAIMRLRIMWMILSQPDVTTKSNKLAPRCRNDR
;
A
#
# COMPACT_ATOMS: atom_id res chain seq x y z
N MET A 1 23.88 4.36 -2.43
CA MET A 1 22.41 4.38 -2.59
C MET A 1 21.80 4.78 -1.25
N CYS A 2 20.93 5.80 -1.23
CA CYS A 2 20.17 6.18 -0.04
C CYS A 2 18.81 5.49 -0.12
N TYR A 3 18.58 4.48 0.71
CA TYR A 3 17.26 3.88 0.92
C TYR A 3 16.86 4.03 2.39
N ALA A 4 15.56 4.00 2.66
CA ALA A 4 15.07 4.03 4.03
C ALA A 4 15.58 2.80 4.78
N LEU A 5 16.14 3.00 5.97
CA LEU A 5 16.50 1.89 6.84
C LEU A 5 15.21 1.20 7.32
N PRO A 6 15.22 -0.13 7.48
CA PRO A 6 14.07 -0.83 8.02
C PRO A 6 13.75 -0.30 9.44
N PRO A 7 12.49 -0.35 9.88
CA PRO A 7 12.14 -0.06 11.25
C PRO A 7 13.02 -0.88 12.21
N LYS A 8 13.54 -0.23 13.26
CA LYS A 8 14.26 -0.93 14.36
C LYS A 8 13.32 -1.71 15.28
N GLU A 9 12.02 -1.51 15.09
CA GLU A 9 10.95 -2.11 15.87
C GLU A 9 10.71 -3.56 15.45
N ARG A 10 10.37 -4.41 16.42
CA ARG A 10 9.98 -5.79 16.13
C ARG A 10 8.71 -5.81 15.28
N ILE A 11 8.66 -6.72 14.31
CA ILE A 11 7.50 -6.90 13.43
C ILE A 11 6.19 -7.11 14.20
N SER A 12 6.29 -7.66 15.41
CA SER A 12 5.17 -7.89 16.33
C SER A 12 4.53 -6.63 16.91
N ARG A 13 5.09 -5.45 16.64
CA ARG A 13 4.50 -4.17 17.00
C ARG A 13 3.56 -3.62 15.94
N PHE A 14 3.51 -4.24 14.76
CA PHE A 14 2.67 -3.82 13.65
C PHE A 14 1.47 -4.76 13.53
N ASN A 15 0.30 -4.20 13.26
CA ASN A 15 -0.91 -4.95 12.92
C ASN A 15 -0.98 -5.27 11.43
N TYR A 16 -0.23 -4.52 10.60
CA TYR A 16 -0.30 -4.59 9.15
C TYR A 16 1.07 -4.39 8.51
N ILE A 17 1.31 -5.12 7.43
CA ILE A 17 2.38 -4.86 6.45
C ILE A 17 1.72 -4.54 5.12
N VAL A 18 2.17 -3.47 4.46
CA VAL A 18 1.68 -3.09 3.14
C VAL A 18 2.81 -3.20 2.13
N LEU A 19 2.61 -4.03 1.11
CA LEU A 19 3.57 -4.30 0.06
C LEU A 19 2.97 -3.89 -1.30
N PRO A 20 3.35 -2.73 -1.85
CA PRO A 20 3.02 -2.39 -3.23
C PRO A 20 3.80 -3.29 -4.18
N VAL A 21 3.11 -3.82 -5.19
CA VAL A 21 3.69 -4.73 -6.18
C VAL A 21 3.68 -4.03 -7.54
N HIS A 22 4.88 -3.78 -8.06
CA HIS A 22 5.03 -3.31 -9.44
C HIS A 22 4.86 -4.50 -10.38
N LEU A 23 3.89 -4.40 -11.29
CA LEU A 23 3.54 -5.41 -12.27
C LEU A 23 4.05 -4.99 -13.66
N ASN A 24 3.75 -5.76 -14.69
CA ASN A 24 4.26 -5.48 -16.03
C ASN A 24 3.83 -4.07 -16.52
N GLY A 25 4.75 -3.36 -17.19
CA GLY A 25 4.51 -1.99 -17.67
C GLY A 25 4.48 -0.96 -16.54
N ILE A 26 3.36 -0.24 -16.43
CA ILE A 26 3.12 0.81 -15.41
C ILE A 26 2.03 0.40 -14.39
N HIS A 27 1.81 -0.91 -14.27
CA HIS A 27 0.68 -1.45 -13.55
C HIS A 27 1.03 -1.81 -12.09
N TRP A 28 0.06 -1.68 -11.19
CA TRP A 28 0.27 -1.85 -9.75
C TRP A 28 -0.78 -2.78 -9.15
N GLY A 29 -0.30 -3.67 -8.28
CA GLY A 29 -1.11 -4.41 -7.30
C GLY A 29 -0.64 -4.10 -5.89
N ILE A 30 -1.32 -4.66 -4.90
CA ILE A 30 -0.95 -4.49 -3.50
C ILE A 30 -1.25 -5.75 -2.70
N ILE A 31 -0.34 -6.06 -1.78
CA ILE A 31 -0.53 -7.12 -0.79
C ILE A 31 -0.55 -6.47 0.58
N ILE A 32 -1.59 -6.75 1.36
CA ILE A 32 -1.77 -6.23 2.71
C ILE A 32 -1.80 -7.42 3.65
N VAL A 33 -0.83 -7.52 4.55
CA VAL A 33 -0.71 -8.64 5.48
C VAL A 33 -1.19 -8.19 6.84
N SER A 34 -2.29 -8.73 7.33
CA SER A 34 -2.71 -8.58 8.72
C SER A 34 -1.91 -9.52 9.62
N LEU A 35 -1.45 -8.98 10.74
CA LEU A 35 -0.71 -9.67 11.79
C LEU A 35 -1.51 -9.56 13.09
N ILE A 36 -1.95 -10.71 13.62
CA ILE A 36 -2.66 -10.78 14.90
C ILE A 36 -1.86 -11.67 15.85
N TYR A 37 -1.53 -11.18 17.05
CA TYR A 37 -0.72 -11.91 18.03
C TYR A 37 -1.57 -12.38 19.21
N HIS A 38 -1.88 -13.69 19.26
CA HIS A 38 -2.53 -14.35 20.40
C HIS A 38 -1.72 -15.58 20.83
N GLY A 39 -0.52 -15.34 21.39
CA GLY A 39 0.47 -16.38 21.70
C GLY A 39 1.28 -16.76 20.45
N ASN A 40 0.60 -17.25 19.41
CA ASN A 40 1.16 -17.41 18.06
C ASN A 40 0.73 -16.24 17.16
N ALA A 41 1.57 -15.88 16.18
CA ALA A 41 1.14 -14.93 15.16
C ALA A 41 0.20 -15.63 14.16
N ILE A 42 -0.92 -14.97 13.87
CA ILE A 42 -1.83 -15.31 12.79
C ILE A 42 -1.56 -14.33 11.67
N ILE A 43 -1.21 -14.87 10.50
CA ILE A 43 -0.89 -14.08 9.30
C ILE A 43 -2.01 -14.26 8.29
N THR A 44 -2.66 -13.16 7.90
CA THR A 44 -3.70 -13.17 6.85
C THR A 44 -3.28 -12.23 5.71
N PRO A 45 -2.84 -12.76 4.56
CA PRO A 45 -2.47 -11.93 3.43
C PRO A 45 -3.69 -11.66 2.52
N TYR A 46 -3.98 -10.38 2.30
CA TYR A 46 -4.98 -9.87 1.37
C TYR A 46 -4.30 -9.41 0.08
N TYR A 47 -4.75 -9.92 -1.05
CA TYR A 47 -4.22 -9.63 -2.38
C TYR A 47 -5.22 -8.80 -3.14
N TYR A 48 -4.77 -7.68 -3.70
CA TYR A 48 -5.62 -6.82 -4.51
C TYR A 48 -4.90 -6.39 -5.78
N GLU A 49 -5.59 -6.58 -6.89
CA GLU A 49 -5.10 -6.24 -8.22
C GLU A 49 -6.31 -5.81 -9.08
N PRO A 50 -6.37 -4.54 -9.54
CA PRO A 50 -7.58 -3.97 -10.14
C PRO A 50 -7.88 -4.37 -11.60
N LEU A 51 -7.02 -5.14 -12.26
CA LEU A 51 -7.20 -5.71 -13.60
C LEU A 51 -7.22 -7.26 -13.57
N LEU A 52 -6.17 -7.91 -14.10
CA LEU A 52 -6.11 -9.36 -14.39
C LEU A 52 -4.70 -9.99 -14.20
N TYR A 53 -3.81 -9.37 -13.42
CA TYR A 53 -2.41 -9.79 -13.20
C TYR A 53 -2.21 -10.63 -11.93
N ARG A 54 -3.18 -11.48 -11.57
CA ARG A 54 -3.17 -12.21 -10.28
C ARG A 54 -1.91 -13.04 -10.05
N ALA A 55 -1.53 -13.86 -11.03
CA ALA A 55 -0.41 -14.80 -10.89
C ALA A 55 0.92 -14.10 -10.51
N THR A 56 1.17 -12.91 -11.08
CA THR A 56 2.38 -12.14 -10.77
C THR A 56 2.39 -11.64 -9.33
N VAL A 57 1.24 -11.21 -8.79
CA VAL A 57 1.14 -10.78 -7.38
C VAL A 57 1.40 -11.96 -6.43
N GLU A 58 0.90 -13.16 -6.76
CA GLU A 58 1.16 -14.35 -5.95
C GLU A 58 2.63 -14.72 -5.92
N ASN A 59 3.30 -14.74 -7.08
CA ASN A 59 4.72 -15.06 -7.17
C ASN A 59 5.58 -14.11 -6.34
N VAL A 60 5.30 -12.81 -6.41
CA VAL A 60 6.02 -11.80 -5.61
C VAL A 60 5.90 -12.08 -4.11
N TYR A 61 4.72 -12.50 -3.64
CA TYR A 61 4.56 -12.83 -2.22
C TYR A 61 5.36 -14.07 -1.82
N GLU A 62 5.23 -15.16 -2.57
CA GLU A 62 5.89 -16.43 -2.21
C GLU A 62 7.42 -16.30 -2.27
N GLU A 63 7.98 -15.63 -3.29
CA GLU A 63 9.43 -15.39 -3.38
C GLU A 63 9.97 -14.61 -2.17
N ASN A 64 9.24 -13.61 -1.70
CA ASN A 64 9.63 -12.82 -0.52
C ASN A 64 9.46 -13.58 0.81
N MET A 65 8.57 -14.57 0.85
CA MET A 65 8.35 -15.40 2.05
C MET A 65 9.34 -16.58 2.11
N GLU A 66 9.67 -17.21 0.98
CA GLU A 66 10.68 -18.28 0.89
C GLU A 66 12.08 -17.77 1.24
N GLN A 67 12.42 -16.52 0.87
CA GLN A 67 13.65 -15.89 1.33
C GLN A 67 13.73 -15.78 2.87
N LYS A 68 12.59 -15.71 3.57
CA LYS A 68 12.54 -15.65 5.04
C LYS A 68 12.57 -17.01 5.72
N SER A 69 12.11 -18.09 5.10
CA SER A 69 12.17 -19.44 5.70
C SER A 69 13.60 -19.99 5.85
N ASN A 70 14.59 -19.36 5.19
CA ASN A 70 16.01 -19.62 5.43
C ASN A 70 16.54 -18.98 6.73
N VAL A 71 15.71 -18.15 7.39
CA VAL A 71 15.95 -17.63 8.74
C VAL A 71 15.10 -18.50 9.69
N ASN A 72 15.76 -19.15 10.64
CA ASN A 72 15.30 -20.26 11.48
C ASN A 72 14.11 -19.95 12.44
N ASP A 73 13.27 -18.97 12.13
CA ASP A 73 12.09 -18.60 12.92
C ASP A 73 10.90 -19.47 12.52
N SER A 74 10.25 -20.06 13.52
CA SER A 74 8.99 -20.80 13.34
C SER A 74 7.98 -19.94 12.59
N ILE A 75 7.64 -20.34 11.36
CA ILE A 75 6.67 -19.63 10.52
C ILE A 75 5.36 -19.53 11.30
N PRO A 76 4.82 -18.32 11.51
CA PRO A 76 3.57 -18.18 12.25
C PRO A 76 2.40 -18.88 11.56
N CYS A 77 1.32 -19.15 12.29
CA CYS A 77 0.13 -19.81 11.77
C CYS A 77 -0.47 -18.98 10.61
N ARG A 78 -0.25 -19.45 9.37
CA ARG A 78 -0.66 -18.78 8.14
C ARG A 78 -2.10 -19.17 7.81
N ARG A 79 -3.00 -18.19 7.73
CA ARG A 79 -4.32 -18.39 7.13
C ARG A 79 -4.21 -18.46 5.61
N ALA A 80 -5.24 -19.01 4.98
CA ALA A 80 -5.36 -19.00 3.52
C ALA A 80 -5.28 -17.55 3.00
N LYS A 81 -4.68 -17.39 1.81
CA LYS A 81 -4.65 -16.11 1.11
C LYS A 81 -6.07 -15.67 0.73
N GLU A 82 -6.36 -14.38 0.88
CA GLU A 82 -7.65 -13.80 0.55
C GLU A 82 -7.51 -12.84 -0.64
N TRP A 83 -8.27 -13.10 -1.70
CA TRP A 83 -8.33 -12.23 -2.87
C TRP A 83 -9.44 -11.19 -2.68
N ILE A 84 -9.08 -9.94 -2.91
CA ILE A 84 -10.02 -8.84 -3.02
C ILE A 84 -10.28 -8.63 -4.51
N ASP A 85 -11.48 -8.98 -4.94
CA ASP A 85 -11.85 -9.00 -6.36
C ASP A 85 -12.38 -7.65 -6.86
N SER A 86 -12.65 -6.71 -5.96
CA SER A 86 -13.30 -5.43 -6.25
C SER A 86 -12.67 -4.29 -5.45
N PRO A 87 -12.74 -3.05 -5.96
CA PRO A 87 -13.27 -2.67 -7.28
C PRO A 87 -12.30 -3.02 -8.42
N ARG A 88 -12.81 -3.20 -9.64
CA ARG A 88 -11.96 -3.21 -10.84
C ARG A 88 -11.73 -1.79 -11.32
N GLN A 89 -10.57 -1.50 -11.90
CA GLN A 89 -10.34 -0.16 -12.46
C GLN A 89 -11.19 0.06 -13.73
N PRO A 90 -11.80 1.24 -13.88
CA PRO A 90 -12.61 1.58 -15.05
C PRO A 90 -11.76 2.05 -16.24
N ASP A 91 -10.45 2.24 -16.04
CA ASP A 91 -9.51 2.79 -17.02
C ASP A 91 -8.15 2.06 -16.95
N GLY A 92 -7.17 2.50 -17.76
CA GLY A 92 -5.83 1.88 -17.83
C GLY A 92 -4.76 2.45 -16.88
N THR A 93 -5.10 3.37 -15.98
CA THR A 93 -4.15 4.21 -15.22
C THR A 93 -4.46 4.39 -13.74
N SER A 94 -5.57 3.82 -13.26
CA SER A 94 -6.08 4.03 -11.90
C SER A 94 -5.65 2.99 -10.88
N CYS A 95 -4.82 2.03 -11.28
CA CYS A 95 -4.35 0.93 -10.44
C CYS A 95 -3.65 1.42 -9.17
N GLY A 96 -2.79 2.44 -9.28
CA GLY A 96 -2.13 3.05 -8.12
C GLY A 96 -3.10 3.74 -7.16
N VAL A 97 -4.12 4.45 -7.69
CA VAL A 97 -5.16 5.11 -6.88
C VAL A 97 -5.94 4.07 -6.08
N LEU A 98 -6.33 2.97 -6.74
CA LEU A 98 -7.07 1.90 -6.10
C LEU A 98 -6.23 1.12 -5.08
N CYS A 99 -4.94 0.88 -5.35
CA CYS A 99 -4.04 0.25 -4.39
C CYS A 99 -3.95 1.06 -3.09
N ILE A 100 -3.75 2.39 -3.20
CA ILE A 100 -3.68 3.28 -2.03
C ILE A 100 -5.01 3.29 -1.27
N THR A 101 -6.13 3.39 -1.99
CA THR A 101 -7.45 3.45 -1.36
C THR A 101 -7.82 2.12 -0.68
N GLN A 102 -7.46 0.98 -1.28
CA GLN A 102 -7.67 -0.34 -0.70
C GLN A 102 -6.81 -0.55 0.56
N ALA A 103 -5.55 -0.12 0.55
CA ALA A 103 -4.73 -0.11 1.76
C ALA A 103 -5.39 0.73 2.86
N TYR A 104 -5.80 1.96 2.54
CA TYR A 104 -6.43 2.84 3.52
C TYR A 104 -7.71 2.21 4.11
N ASP A 105 -8.57 1.62 3.28
CA ASP A 105 -9.83 0.99 3.72
C ASP A 105 -9.60 -0.22 4.64
N ILE A 106 -8.59 -1.06 4.34
CA ILE A 106 -8.25 -2.22 5.17
C ILE A 106 -7.55 -1.81 6.47
N LEU A 107 -6.62 -0.85 6.41
CA LEU A 107 -5.90 -0.37 7.59
C LEU A 107 -6.82 0.29 8.63
N ASN A 108 -8.01 0.72 8.22
CA ASN A 108 -9.06 1.26 9.10
C ASN A 108 -10.18 0.24 9.40
N ASP A 109 -9.95 -1.05 9.11
CA ASP A 109 -10.87 -2.17 9.38
C ASP A 109 -12.28 -1.99 8.79
N PHE A 110 -12.40 -1.25 7.67
CA PHE A 110 -13.70 -1.00 7.04
C PHE A 110 -14.08 -2.06 6.02
N PHE A 111 -13.11 -2.51 5.20
CA PHE A 111 -13.35 -3.44 4.08
C PHE A 111 -14.54 -3.04 3.18
N ARG A 112 -14.90 -1.75 3.16
CA ARG A 112 -16.07 -1.24 2.43
C ARG A 112 -15.77 -1.17 0.94
N LEU A 113 -14.57 -0.75 0.58
CA LEU A 113 -14.17 -0.58 -0.81
C LEU A 113 -14.17 -1.93 -1.54
N ALA A 114 -13.76 -3.00 -0.85
CA ALA A 114 -13.70 -4.37 -1.36
C ALA A 114 -15.05 -4.91 -1.90
N ARG A 115 -16.16 -4.24 -1.58
CA ARG A 115 -17.53 -4.66 -1.91
C ARG A 115 -18.25 -3.69 -2.83
N THR A 116 -17.52 -2.77 -3.45
CA THR A 116 -18.10 -1.68 -4.27
C THR A 116 -17.59 -1.72 -5.70
N SER A 117 -18.37 -1.10 -6.60
CA SER A 117 -17.92 -0.70 -7.93
C SER A 117 -17.48 0.77 -7.90
N VAL A 118 -16.52 1.14 -8.74
CA VAL A 118 -16.06 2.53 -8.86
C VAL A 118 -16.31 3.04 -10.27
N THR A 119 -16.74 4.29 -10.37
CA THR A 119 -16.85 5.04 -11.62
C THR A 119 -15.60 5.89 -11.86
N ALA A 120 -15.45 6.43 -13.07
CA ALA A 120 -14.41 7.41 -13.35
C ALA A 120 -14.50 8.67 -12.45
N GLY A 121 -15.72 9.07 -12.06
CA GLY A 121 -15.94 10.18 -11.13
C GLY A 121 -15.43 9.86 -9.72
N ASP A 122 -15.70 8.65 -9.23
CA ASP A 122 -15.19 8.18 -7.93
C ASP A 122 -13.66 8.17 -7.90
N ILE A 123 -13.04 7.67 -8.97
CA ILE A 123 -11.58 7.67 -9.14
C ILE A 123 -11.01 9.09 -9.08
N ALA A 124 -11.64 10.06 -9.76
CA ALA A 124 -11.19 11.45 -9.74
C ALA A 124 -11.23 12.04 -8.31
N ILE A 125 -12.29 11.74 -7.55
CA ILE A 125 -12.43 12.15 -6.16
C ILE A 125 -11.38 11.46 -5.27
N MET A 126 -11.16 10.16 -5.41
CA MET A 126 -10.14 9.42 -4.67
C MET A 126 -8.75 9.99 -4.92
N ARG A 127 -8.41 10.26 -6.18
CA ARG A 127 -7.14 10.87 -6.59
C ARG A 127 -6.95 12.25 -5.94
N LEU A 128 -7.98 13.09 -5.96
CA LEU A 128 -7.95 14.41 -5.32
C LEU A 128 -7.74 14.30 -3.80
N ARG A 129 -8.42 13.35 -3.13
CA ARG A 129 -8.25 13.11 -1.68
C ARG A 129 -6.83 12.64 -1.34
N ILE A 130 -6.27 11.71 -2.13
CA ILE A 130 -4.88 11.24 -1.95
C ILE A 130 -3.91 12.41 -2.10
N MET A 131 -4.08 13.23 -3.15
CA MET A 131 -3.26 14.42 -3.37
C MET A 131 -3.36 15.37 -2.18
N TRP A 132 -4.57 15.62 -1.69
CA TRP A 132 -4.80 16.47 -0.52
C TRP A 132 -4.12 15.92 0.74
N MET A 133 -4.17 14.61 0.99
CA MET A 133 -3.49 13.97 2.12
C MET A 133 -1.97 14.12 2.07
N ILE A 134 -1.38 14.04 0.86
CA ILE A 134 0.06 14.22 0.67
C ILE A 134 0.45 15.69 0.89
N LEU A 135 -0.33 16.63 0.34
CA LEU A 135 -0.04 18.07 0.43
C LEU A 135 -0.30 18.63 1.84
N SER A 136 -1.24 18.07 2.58
CA SER A 136 -1.63 18.55 3.91
C SER A 136 -0.75 18.00 5.04
N GLN A 137 0.40 17.39 4.74
CA GLN A 137 1.34 16.96 5.78
C GLN A 137 1.89 18.18 6.54
N PRO A 138 2.06 18.10 7.87
CA PRO A 138 2.41 19.24 8.72
C PRO A 138 3.74 19.88 8.32
N ASP A 139 3.92 21.15 8.69
CA ASP A 139 5.03 22.08 8.36
C ASP A 139 6.48 21.56 8.54
N VAL A 140 6.65 20.35 9.06
CA VAL A 140 7.95 19.67 9.22
C VAL A 140 8.67 19.55 7.87
N THR A 141 7.95 19.35 6.77
CA THR A 141 8.53 19.16 5.42
C THR A 141 8.66 20.45 4.61
N THR A 142 7.99 21.54 4.99
CA THR A 142 7.94 22.80 4.22
C THR A 142 8.83 23.91 4.78
N LYS A 143 9.49 23.72 5.94
CA LYS A 143 10.47 24.67 6.50
C LYS A 143 11.58 25.06 5.52
N SER A 144 11.95 24.16 4.61
CA SER A 144 12.94 24.37 3.54
C SER A 144 12.41 25.23 2.38
N ASN A 145 11.08 25.30 2.23
CA ASN A 145 10.41 26.05 1.16
C ASN A 145 10.08 27.49 1.56
N LYS A 146 10.69 28.00 2.65
CA LYS A 146 10.63 29.45 2.96
C LYS A 146 11.16 30.20 1.75
N LEU A 147 10.27 30.98 1.13
CA LEU A 147 10.56 31.81 -0.04
C LEU A 147 11.88 32.54 0.17
N ALA A 148 12.84 32.32 -0.71
CA ALA A 148 14.01 33.20 -0.80
C ALA A 148 13.50 34.65 -0.90
N PRO A 149 14.14 35.62 -0.22
CA PRO A 149 13.75 37.03 -0.36
C PRO A 149 13.72 37.38 -1.85
N ARG A 150 12.59 37.93 -2.32
CA ARG A 150 12.49 38.44 -3.70
C ARG A 150 13.70 39.34 -3.94
N CYS A 151 14.53 39.03 -4.94
CA CYS A 151 15.48 40.00 -5.45
C CYS A 151 14.68 41.26 -5.82
N ARG A 152 14.89 42.34 -5.07
CA ARG A 152 14.38 43.65 -5.48
C ARG A 152 15.14 44.00 -6.75
N ASN A 153 14.42 44.12 -7.86
CA ASN A 153 14.95 44.81 -9.01
C ASN A 153 14.97 46.29 -8.65
N ASP A 154 16.11 46.76 -8.15
CA ASP A 154 16.39 48.18 -8.04
C ASP A 154 16.57 48.69 -9.47
N ARG A 155 15.59 49.49 -9.91
CA ARG A 155 15.65 50.32 -11.11
C ARG A 155 16.05 51.72 -10.70
#